data_AF-A0A1Y5MVU8-F1
#
_entry.id   AF-A0A1Y5MVU8-F1
#
_cell.length_a   1.000
_cell.length_b   1.000
_cell.length_c   1.000
_cell.angle_alpha   90.00
_cell.angle_beta   90.00
_cell.angle_gamma   90.00
#
_symmetry.space_group_name_H-M   'P 1'
#
loop_
_entity.id
_entity.type
_entity.pdbx_description
1 polymer ?
#
loop_
_entity_poly.entity_id
_entity_poly.type
_entity_poly.pdbx_seq_one_letter_code
_entity_poly.pdbx_strand_id
1 'polypeptide(L)'
;MRVVFALVFTILAAFSSEISIATYNVQNLFDCKDDGSEYFDFKVSVSKWNCEAADSKLQRTRQVINALNTDIIALQEIENEQVLKALVSGSEYKFISFTKEKNSPVGLGLISKLQPSGSEIFKVSNVKTRNILKVVFETEGKKFSIFVNHFPTYKNGINMQKKTEKTLRTALGKEKNVIILGDFNSPFGQKSILNDIIATRNFYDLYKELEPKDRYSHAVHGKKRAIDHVLLSPSFMENGDLSYVSGSFEVFKPSFAVDEKGFAKSDLYSDHFALKFKISTDPSPVKKGFVSKIFKKDENKANKKTSEQSYKTADVGTLFDHPEAVPVVIEKAVVILKDKHGFIISKNHRGIYVYDPKNSVTVGEELDILVRRMKIYKDALEVSSYEIINEHGTKDISENLLDASQLSEARSGDVFAKISGRLERGYLHTPYGKIRVYSKKKLKDGEYSFENARVKIYKRANQIAVE
;
A
#
# COMPACT_ATOMS: atom_id res chain seq x y z
N MET A 1 -54.58 -14.76 -51.46
CA MET A 1 -53.34 -15.14 -50.74
C MET A 1 -53.04 -14.09 -49.69
N ARG A 2 -53.16 -14.41 -48.40
CA ARG A 2 -52.77 -13.52 -47.29
C ARG A 2 -51.46 -14.05 -46.73
N VAL A 3 -50.36 -13.37 -47.01
CA VAL A 3 -49.05 -13.69 -46.45
C VAL A 3 -49.01 -13.11 -45.05
N VAL A 4 -49.01 -13.98 -44.04
CA VAL A 4 -48.77 -13.61 -42.65
C VAL A 4 -47.26 -13.54 -42.47
N PHE A 5 -46.72 -12.32 -42.29
CA PHE A 5 -45.35 -12.11 -41.87
C PHE A 5 -45.24 -12.48 -40.39
N ALA A 6 -44.62 -13.62 -40.08
CA ALA A 6 -44.22 -13.97 -38.73
C ALA A 6 -42.98 -13.14 -38.36
N LEU A 7 -43.16 -12.15 -37.51
CA LEU A 7 -42.08 -11.37 -36.93
C LEU A 7 -41.42 -12.22 -35.83
N VAL A 8 -40.33 -12.90 -36.17
CA VAL A 8 -39.51 -13.63 -35.20
C VAL A 8 -38.71 -12.60 -34.40
N PHE A 9 -39.16 -12.29 -33.19
CA PHE A 9 -38.33 -11.60 -32.20
C PHE A 9 -37.29 -12.59 -31.66
N THR A 10 -36.11 -12.63 -32.27
CA THR A 10 -34.92 -13.23 -31.65
C THR A 10 -34.52 -12.34 -30.48
N ILE A 11 -34.93 -12.71 -29.26
CA ILE A 11 -34.38 -12.15 -28.04
C ILE A 11 -32.93 -12.65 -27.95
N LEU A 12 -31.98 -11.87 -28.47
CA LEU A 12 -30.57 -12.02 -28.18
C LEU A 12 -30.38 -11.63 -26.71
N ALA A 13 -30.52 -12.59 -25.80
CA ALA A 13 -30.03 -12.44 -24.45
C ALA A 13 -28.50 -12.36 -24.53
N ALA A 14 -27.94 -11.16 -24.41
CA ALA A 14 -26.51 -10.99 -24.20
C ALA A 14 -26.19 -11.55 -22.81
N PHE A 15 -25.63 -12.76 -22.76
CA PHE A 15 -25.10 -13.34 -21.54
C PHE A 15 -23.76 -12.66 -21.24
N SER A 16 -23.63 -12.02 -20.08
CA SER A 16 -22.32 -11.55 -19.58
C SER A 16 -21.45 -12.73 -19.17
N SER A 17 -20.15 -12.65 -19.48
CA SER A 17 -19.17 -13.59 -18.96
C SER A 17 -18.63 -13.12 -17.61
N GLU A 18 -18.68 -14.02 -16.62
CA GLU A 18 -17.90 -13.88 -15.38
C GLU A 18 -16.54 -14.53 -15.57
N ILE A 19 -15.48 -13.88 -15.09
CA ILE A 19 -14.12 -14.40 -15.08
C ILE A 19 -13.69 -14.54 -13.63
N SER A 20 -13.39 -15.76 -13.21
CA SER A 20 -12.86 -16.08 -11.90
C SER A 20 -11.33 -15.99 -11.89
N ILE A 21 -10.80 -15.27 -10.91
CA ILE A 21 -9.38 -14.94 -10.81
C ILE A 21 -8.92 -15.28 -9.39
N ALA A 22 -7.73 -15.85 -9.27
CA ALA A 22 -7.09 -16.07 -7.98
C ALA A 22 -5.63 -15.63 -7.95
N THR A 23 -5.12 -15.40 -6.75
CA THR A 23 -3.68 -15.33 -6.51
C THR A 23 -3.28 -16.25 -5.35
N TYR A 24 -2.12 -16.90 -5.47
CA TYR A 24 -1.66 -17.89 -4.52
C TYR A 24 -0.12 -17.97 -4.45
N ASN A 25 0.44 -17.64 -3.29
CA ASN A 25 1.82 -17.98 -2.98
C ASN A 25 1.88 -19.47 -2.63
N VAL A 26 2.54 -20.28 -3.47
CA VAL A 26 2.56 -21.74 -3.30
C VAL A 26 3.58 -22.21 -2.25
N GLN A 27 4.34 -21.26 -1.67
CA GLN A 27 5.42 -21.47 -0.72
C GLN A 27 6.49 -22.43 -1.27
N ASN A 28 7.44 -21.86 -2.01
CA ASN A 28 8.64 -22.53 -2.51
C ASN A 28 8.36 -23.84 -3.26
N LEU A 29 7.76 -23.76 -4.44
CA LEU A 29 7.61 -24.92 -5.32
C LEU A 29 8.87 -25.11 -6.17
N PHE A 30 9.77 -25.95 -5.64
CA PHE A 30 11.01 -26.39 -6.29
C PHE A 30 10.84 -27.78 -6.92
N ASP A 31 11.61 -28.06 -7.97
CA ASP A 31 11.88 -29.41 -8.46
C ASP A 31 12.99 -30.09 -7.65
N CYS A 32 13.52 -31.21 -8.15
CA CYS A 32 14.57 -31.97 -7.47
C CYS A 32 15.94 -31.87 -8.16
N LYS A 33 16.25 -30.72 -8.78
CA LYS A 33 17.53 -30.43 -9.40
C LYS A 33 18.13 -29.18 -8.76
N ASP A 34 19.40 -29.25 -8.39
CA ASP A 34 20.12 -28.09 -7.85
C ASP A 34 20.59 -27.20 -9.02
N ASP A 35 19.91 -26.06 -9.23
CA ASP A 35 20.31 -25.02 -10.20
C ASP A 35 21.31 -23.99 -9.60
N GLY A 36 21.57 -24.08 -8.28
CA GLY A 36 22.49 -23.23 -7.53
C GLY A 36 21.86 -21.96 -6.95
N SER A 37 20.56 -21.75 -7.16
CA SER A 37 19.81 -20.58 -6.68
C SER A 37 18.94 -20.89 -5.46
N GLU A 38 18.86 -22.16 -5.08
CA GLU A 38 17.89 -22.70 -4.13
C GLU A 38 18.20 -22.27 -2.70
N TYR A 39 17.14 -22.18 -1.90
CA TYR A 39 17.30 -22.09 -0.45
C TYR A 39 17.91 -23.38 0.09
N PHE A 40 18.64 -23.27 1.21
CA PHE A 40 19.34 -24.40 1.81
C PHE A 40 18.43 -25.62 2.03
N ASP A 41 17.21 -25.40 2.50
CA ASP A 41 16.22 -26.45 2.81
C ASP A 41 15.66 -27.18 1.57
N PHE A 42 15.95 -26.68 0.36
CA PHE A 42 15.47 -27.20 -0.92
C PHE A 42 16.60 -27.75 -1.80
N LYS A 43 17.84 -27.83 -1.27
CA LYS A 43 18.96 -28.42 -1.99
C LYS A 43 18.97 -29.93 -1.85
N VAL A 44 18.93 -30.65 -2.97
CA VAL A 44 18.82 -32.12 -3.00
C VAL A 44 20.04 -32.79 -2.39
N SER A 45 21.22 -32.20 -2.60
CA SER A 45 22.49 -32.77 -2.17
C SER A 45 22.78 -32.69 -0.66
N VAL A 46 22.11 -31.78 0.08
CA VAL A 46 22.51 -31.43 1.46
C VAL A 46 21.35 -31.31 2.46
N SER A 47 20.11 -31.34 1.98
CA SER A 47 18.92 -31.22 2.83
C SER A 47 18.07 -32.49 2.78
N LYS A 48 16.87 -32.45 3.37
CA LYS A 48 15.89 -33.52 3.26
C LYS A 48 15.09 -33.47 1.94
N TRP A 49 15.29 -32.44 1.13
CA TRP A 49 14.62 -32.29 -0.15
C TRP A 49 15.11 -33.34 -1.15
N ASN A 50 14.20 -33.98 -1.86
CA ASN A 50 14.49 -35.00 -2.87
C ASN A 50 13.33 -35.07 -3.89
N CYS A 51 13.44 -35.93 -4.90
CA CYS A 51 12.40 -36.04 -5.94
C CYS A 51 11.02 -36.48 -5.41
N GLU A 52 10.97 -37.29 -4.36
CA GLU A 52 9.70 -37.70 -3.74
C GLU A 52 9.03 -36.53 -3.02
N ALA A 53 9.80 -35.73 -2.27
CA ALA A 53 9.32 -34.53 -1.61
C ALA A 53 8.87 -33.45 -2.62
N ALA A 54 9.64 -33.26 -3.69
CA ALA A 54 9.31 -32.32 -4.77
C ALA A 54 8.02 -32.72 -5.49
N ASP A 55 7.87 -33.99 -5.90
CA ASP A 55 6.62 -34.47 -6.49
C ASP A 55 5.45 -34.36 -5.49
N SER A 56 5.66 -34.74 -4.24
CA SER A 56 4.65 -34.60 -3.17
C SER A 56 4.16 -33.16 -2.97
N LYS A 57 5.05 -32.16 -3.07
CA LYS A 57 4.70 -30.72 -3.02
C LYS A 57 3.97 -30.29 -4.28
N LEU A 58 4.42 -30.74 -5.45
CA LEU A 58 3.78 -30.49 -6.74
C LEU A 58 2.33 -31.02 -6.76
N GLN A 59 2.10 -32.27 -6.35
CA GLN A 59 0.78 -32.89 -6.34
C GLN A 59 -0.19 -32.19 -5.37
N ARG A 60 0.27 -31.79 -4.18
CA ARG A 60 -0.56 -31.03 -3.23
C ARG A 60 -0.89 -29.64 -3.75
N THR A 61 0.06 -28.97 -4.39
CA THR A 61 -0.18 -27.67 -5.03
C THR A 61 -1.19 -27.81 -6.17
N ARG A 62 -1.06 -28.86 -6.99
CA ARG A 62 -2.03 -29.20 -8.04
C ARG A 62 -3.43 -29.49 -7.47
N GLN A 63 -3.52 -30.20 -6.35
CA GLN A 63 -4.79 -30.45 -5.66
C GLN A 63 -5.49 -29.13 -5.26
N VAL A 64 -4.74 -28.17 -4.71
CA VAL A 64 -5.27 -26.84 -4.36
C VAL A 64 -5.72 -26.07 -5.60
N ILE A 65 -4.92 -26.05 -6.67
CA ILE A 65 -5.25 -25.39 -7.94
C ILE A 65 -6.51 -25.99 -8.58
N ASN A 66 -6.62 -27.31 -8.59
CA ASN A 66 -7.80 -28.00 -9.12
C ASN A 66 -9.05 -27.69 -8.29
N ALA A 67 -8.93 -27.60 -6.96
CA ALA A 67 -10.03 -27.26 -6.08
C ALA A 67 -10.43 -25.77 -6.16
N LEU A 68 -9.48 -24.87 -6.44
CA LEU A 68 -9.75 -23.45 -6.70
C LEU A 68 -10.66 -23.27 -7.92
N ASN A 69 -10.38 -24.04 -8.98
CA ASN A 69 -11.10 -24.07 -10.24
C ASN A 69 -11.47 -22.66 -10.74
N THR A 70 -10.47 -21.83 -10.97
CA THR A 70 -10.65 -20.47 -11.52
C THR A 70 -10.14 -20.36 -12.94
N ASP A 71 -10.54 -19.33 -13.67
CA ASP A 71 -10.13 -19.12 -15.06
C ASP A 71 -8.69 -18.64 -15.16
N ILE A 72 -8.26 -17.80 -14.20
CA ILE A 72 -6.91 -17.24 -14.11
C ILE A 72 -6.36 -17.44 -12.70
N ILE A 73 -5.09 -17.85 -12.58
CA ILE A 73 -4.37 -17.91 -11.30
C ILE A 73 -2.99 -17.26 -11.42
N ALA A 74 -2.72 -16.28 -10.57
CA ALA A 74 -1.42 -15.66 -10.40
C ALA A 74 -0.65 -16.30 -9.24
N LEU A 75 0.53 -16.83 -9.52
CA LEU A 75 1.33 -17.65 -8.60
C LEU A 75 2.62 -16.93 -8.20
N GLN A 76 2.97 -17.04 -6.92
CA GLN A 76 4.27 -16.63 -6.40
C GLN A 76 5.06 -17.85 -5.93
N GLU A 77 6.39 -17.72 -5.90
CA GLU A 77 7.32 -18.74 -5.39
C GLU A 77 7.41 -20.02 -6.23
N ILE A 78 7.41 -19.86 -7.56
CA ILE A 78 7.66 -20.95 -8.51
C ILE A 78 9.13 -20.93 -8.89
N GLU A 79 9.84 -22.06 -8.76
CA GLU A 79 11.28 -22.10 -9.05
C GLU A 79 11.60 -21.74 -10.49
N ASN A 80 11.00 -22.38 -11.49
CA ASN A 80 11.31 -22.18 -12.90
C ASN A 80 10.08 -22.45 -13.79
N GLU A 81 10.19 -22.14 -15.08
CA GLU A 81 9.06 -22.31 -16.02
C GLU A 81 8.69 -23.79 -16.22
N GLN A 82 9.65 -24.71 -16.10
CA GLN A 82 9.43 -26.14 -16.23
C GLN A 82 8.57 -26.66 -15.08
N VAL A 83 8.82 -26.20 -13.84
CA VAL A 83 7.96 -26.47 -12.68
C VAL A 83 6.56 -25.93 -12.91
N LEU A 84 6.41 -24.71 -13.44
CA LEU A 84 5.10 -24.14 -13.77
C LEU A 84 4.34 -25.00 -14.80
N LYS A 85 5.02 -25.45 -15.85
CA LYS A 85 4.47 -26.35 -16.87
C LYS A 85 4.07 -27.70 -16.28
N ALA A 86 4.92 -28.27 -15.43
CA ALA A 86 4.63 -29.53 -14.75
C ALA A 86 3.38 -29.40 -13.88
N LEU A 87 3.24 -28.29 -13.13
CA LEU A 87 2.09 -28.03 -12.25
C LEU A 87 0.75 -28.11 -13.00
N VAL A 88 0.67 -27.51 -14.19
CA VAL A 88 -0.56 -27.44 -15.00
C VAL A 88 -0.68 -28.52 -16.07
N SER A 89 0.28 -29.45 -16.14
CA SER A 89 0.23 -30.55 -17.11
C SER A 89 -1.06 -31.36 -16.97
N GLY A 90 -1.76 -31.57 -18.09
CA GLY A 90 -3.05 -32.28 -18.12
C GLY A 90 -4.25 -31.50 -17.57
N SER A 91 -4.10 -30.21 -17.26
CA SER A 91 -5.19 -29.34 -16.79
C SER A 91 -5.78 -28.49 -17.92
N GLU A 92 -6.83 -27.72 -17.60
CA GLU A 92 -7.45 -26.76 -18.53
C GLU A 92 -6.64 -25.47 -18.70
N TYR A 93 -5.61 -25.23 -17.88
CA TYR A 93 -4.77 -24.04 -17.97
C TYR A 93 -3.78 -24.15 -19.13
N LYS A 94 -4.22 -23.70 -20.31
CA LYS A 94 -3.46 -23.80 -21.57
C LYS A 94 -2.40 -22.70 -21.73
N PHE A 95 -2.54 -21.59 -21.04
CA PHE A 95 -1.68 -20.42 -21.20
C PHE A 95 -0.88 -20.16 -19.93
N ILE A 96 0.42 -19.93 -20.10
CA ILE A 96 1.35 -19.62 -19.01
C ILE A 96 2.09 -18.31 -19.31
N SER A 97 2.41 -17.55 -18.27
CA SER A 97 3.34 -16.42 -18.32
C SER A 97 4.26 -16.52 -17.10
N PHE A 98 5.57 -16.40 -17.29
CA PHE A 98 6.54 -16.60 -16.23
C PHE A 98 7.64 -15.55 -16.28
N THR A 99 8.11 -15.11 -15.12
CA THR A 99 9.30 -14.26 -15.00
C THR A 99 10.12 -14.61 -13.76
N LYS A 100 11.44 -14.62 -13.92
CA LYS A 100 12.42 -14.87 -12.84
C LYS A 100 13.69 -14.09 -13.14
N GLU A 101 14.27 -13.46 -12.11
CA GLU A 101 15.60 -12.88 -12.21
C GLU A 101 16.67 -13.97 -12.13
N LYS A 102 17.76 -13.85 -12.90
CA LYS A 102 18.79 -14.90 -13.11
C LYS A 102 19.26 -15.62 -11.83
N ASN A 103 19.44 -14.89 -10.73
CA ASN A 103 19.95 -15.43 -9.46
C ASN A 103 18.88 -15.45 -8.34
N SER A 104 17.61 -15.31 -8.69
CA SER A 104 16.52 -15.47 -7.73
C SER A 104 16.24 -16.96 -7.54
N PRO A 105 15.95 -17.45 -6.32
CA PRO A 105 15.50 -18.83 -6.11
C PRO A 105 14.19 -19.13 -6.85
N VAL A 106 13.28 -18.16 -6.83
CA VAL A 106 11.91 -18.32 -7.35
C VAL A 106 11.47 -17.09 -8.15
N GLY A 107 10.48 -17.29 -9.00
CA GLY A 107 9.84 -16.31 -9.87
C GLY A 107 8.34 -16.14 -9.62
N LEU A 108 7.70 -15.46 -10.57
CA LEU A 108 6.26 -15.24 -10.64
C LEU A 108 5.69 -15.97 -11.85
N GLY A 109 4.52 -16.58 -11.67
CA GLY A 109 3.76 -17.23 -12.73
C GLY A 109 2.36 -16.66 -12.85
N LEU A 110 1.77 -16.79 -14.03
CA LEU A 110 0.34 -16.69 -14.24
C LEU A 110 -0.07 -17.85 -15.15
N ILE A 111 -1.10 -18.59 -14.74
CA ILE A 111 -1.71 -19.67 -15.50
C ILE A 111 -3.15 -19.31 -15.83
N SER A 112 -3.60 -19.64 -17.03
CA SER A 112 -4.90 -19.20 -17.52
C SER A 112 -5.55 -20.20 -18.47
N LYS A 113 -6.87 -20.35 -18.33
CA LYS A 113 -7.75 -21.01 -19.32
C LYS A 113 -8.03 -20.09 -20.51
N LEU A 114 -7.98 -18.78 -20.28
CA LEU A 114 -8.18 -17.72 -21.27
C LEU A 114 -6.85 -17.29 -21.92
N GLN A 115 -6.88 -16.96 -23.21
CA GLN A 115 -5.68 -16.51 -23.91
C GLN A 115 -5.30 -15.08 -23.49
N PRO A 116 -4.07 -14.83 -23.01
CA PRO A 116 -3.60 -13.46 -22.79
C PRO A 116 -3.34 -12.77 -24.13
N SER A 117 -3.65 -11.47 -24.20
CA SER A 117 -3.37 -10.64 -25.38
C SER A 117 -1.97 -10.03 -25.36
N GLY A 118 -1.25 -10.11 -24.23
CA GLY A 118 0.13 -9.66 -24.10
C GLY A 118 0.65 -9.70 -22.67
N SER A 119 1.94 -9.47 -22.50
CA SER A 119 2.59 -9.41 -21.19
C SER A 119 3.76 -8.44 -21.17
N GLU A 120 4.04 -7.87 -20.01
CA GLU A 120 5.16 -6.95 -19.78
C GLU A 120 5.83 -7.25 -18.43
N ILE A 121 7.15 -7.08 -18.35
CA ILE A 121 7.93 -7.34 -17.14
C ILE A 121 8.57 -6.03 -16.69
N PHE A 122 8.28 -5.62 -15.45
CA PHE A 122 8.90 -4.45 -14.84
C PHE A 122 9.93 -4.90 -13.79
N LYS A 123 11.20 -4.60 -14.07
CA LYS A 123 12.30 -4.86 -13.16
C LYS A 123 12.42 -3.75 -12.12
N VAL A 124 12.62 -4.14 -10.86
CA VAL A 124 12.84 -3.18 -9.75
C VAL A 124 14.32 -2.82 -9.70
N SER A 125 14.68 -1.64 -10.18
CA SER A 125 16.06 -1.17 -10.21
C SER A 125 16.69 -1.06 -8.82
N ASN A 126 17.93 -1.52 -8.69
CA ASN A 126 18.74 -1.42 -7.46
C ASN A 126 18.10 -2.07 -6.22
N VAL A 127 17.30 -3.12 -6.41
CA VAL A 127 16.75 -3.97 -5.35
C VAL A 127 16.85 -5.43 -5.76
N LYS A 128 17.42 -6.27 -4.89
CA LYS A 128 17.39 -7.73 -5.10
C LYS A 128 16.01 -8.26 -4.73
N THR A 129 15.09 -8.24 -5.69
CA THR A 129 13.69 -8.69 -5.51
C THR A 129 13.13 -9.25 -6.80
N ARG A 130 11.92 -9.80 -6.72
CA ARG A 130 11.18 -10.34 -7.87
C ARG A 130 10.74 -9.18 -8.77
N ASN A 131 10.62 -9.47 -10.06
CA ASN A 131 10.01 -8.55 -11.02
C ASN A 131 8.52 -8.34 -10.71
N ILE A 132 7.90 -7.42 -11.41
CA ILE A 132 6.44 -7.29 -11.49
C ILE A 132 6.03 -7.81 -12.87
N LEU A 133 5.12 -8.79 -12.91
CA LEU A 133 4.61 -9.37 -14.15
C LEU A 133 3.24 -8.78 -14.45
N LYS A 134 3.12 -8.05 -15.56
CA LYS A 134 1.84 -7.61 -16.10
C LYS A 134 1.39 -8.58 -17.20
N VAL A 135 0.15 -9.04 -17.12
CA VAL A 135 -0.50 -9.82 -18.18
C VAL A 135 -1.79 -9.12 -18.57
N VAL A 136 -2.01 -8.95 -19.87
CA VAL A 136 -3.17 -8.27 -20.45
C VAL A 136 -4.12 -9.31 -21.03
N PHE A 137 -5.41 -9.13 -20.77
CA PHE A 137 -6.48 -9.93 -21.30
C PHE A 137 -7.47 -9.06 -22.06
N GLU A 138 -8.13 -9.68 -23.04
CA GLU A 138 -9.23 -9.07 -23.78
C GLU A 138 -10.38 -10.08 -23.85
N THR A 139 -11.56 -9.67 -23.41
CA THR A 139 -12.79 -10.46 -23.48
C THR A 139 -13.91 -9.55 -23.96
N GLU A 140 -14.74 -10.00 -24.91
CA GLU A 140 -15.86 -9.21 -25.46
C GLU A 140 -15.45 -7.78 -25.88
N GLY A 141 -14.22 -7.61 -26.41
CA GLY A 141 -13.66 -6.31 -26.81
C GLY A 141 -13.22 -5.40 -25.66
N LYS A 142 -13.26 -5.88 -24.42
CA LYS A 142 -12.89 -5.14 -23.19
C LYS A 142 -11.57 -5.65 -22.65
N LYS A 143 -10.67 -4.71 -22.35
CA LYS A 143 -9.32 -5.01 -21.86
C LYS A 143 -9.23 -4.86 -20.35
N PHE A 144 -8.50 -5.76 -19.72
CA PHE A 144 -8.04 -5.62 -18.34
C PHE A 144 -6.62 -6.16 -18.20
N SER A 145 -5.92 -5.68 -17.18
CA SER A 145 -4.57 -6.16 -16.87
C SER A 145 -4.46 -6.64 -15.43
N ILE A 146 -3.65 -7.69 -15.26
CA ILE A 146 -3.29 -8.25 -13.98
C ILE A 146 -1.80 -8.00 -13.74
N PHE A 147 -1.49 -7.32 -12.64
CA PHE A 147 -0.14 -7.15 -12.13
C PHE A 147 0.09 -8.17 -11.01
N VAL A 148 0.94 -9.16 -11.28
CA VAL A 148 1.40 -10.17 -10.32
C VAL A 148 2.63 -9.65 -9.60
N ASN A 149 2.58 -9.67 -8.27
CA ASN A 149 3.60 -9.09 -7.40
C ASN A 149 4.09 -10.08 -6.36
N HIS A 150 5.36 -9.97 -5.98
CA HIS A 150 5.89 -10.59 -4.76
C HIS A 150 6.96 -9.68 -4.12
N PHE A 151 6.54 -8.85 -3.18
CA PHE A 151 7.38 -7.80 -2.60
C PHE A 151 8.45 -8.39 -1.66
N PRO A 152 9.56 -7.65 -1.41
CA PRO A 152 10.52 -8.00 -0.38
C PRO A 152 9.84 -8.20 0.97
N THR A 153 10.32 -9.17 1.76
CA THR A 153 9.87 -9.36 3.14
C THR A 153 10.27 -8.16 4.01
N TYR A 154 9.54 -7.93 5.10
CA TYR A 154 9.86 -6.84 6.04
C TYR A 154 11.28 -6.94 6.62
N LYS A 155 11.82 -8.17 6.75
CA LYS A 155 13.19 -8.42 7.25
C LYS A 155 14.26 -7.78 6.37
N ASN A 156 13.99 -7.62 5.07
CA ASN A 156 14.91 -7.01 4.11
C ASN A 156 14.89 -5.47 4.15
N GLY A 157 14.04 -4.88 4.99
CA GLY A 157 13.93 -3.44 5.21
C GLY A 157 12.85 -2.77 4.34
N ILE A 158 12.12 -1.84 4.96
CA ILE A 158 11.01 -1.10 4.36
C ILE A 158 11.39 -0.30 3.10
N ASN A 159 12.65 0.09 2.95
CA ASN A 159 13.12 0.85 1.80
C ASN A 159 13.08 0.03 0.51
N MET A 160 13.31 -1.29 0.58
CA MET A 160 13.17 -2.15 -0.58
C MET A 160 11.70 -2.24 -1.02
N GLN A 161 10.78 -2.43 -0.06
CA GLN A 161 9.34 -2.42 -0.33
C GLN A 161 8.86 -1.10 -0.95
N LYS A 162 9.37 0.05 -0.47
CA LYS A 162 9.07 1.38 -1.05
C LYS A 162 9.55 1.52 -2.50
N LYS A 163 10.75 1.03 -2.80
CA LYS A 163 11.28 1.06 -4.18
C LYS A 163 10.43 0.18 -5.10
N THR A 164 10.06 -1.02 -4.66
CA THR A 164 9.16 -1.91 -5.39
C THR A 164 7.78 -1.28 -5.58
N GLU A 165 7.20 -0.67 -4.55
CA GLU A 165 5.93 0.07 -4.64
C GLU A 165 6.03 1.20 -5.66
N LYS A 166 7.12 1.99 -5.65
CA LYS A 166 7.33 3.07 -6.62
C LYS A 166 7.38 2.53 -8.05
N THR A 167 8.09 1.42 -8.29
CA THR A 167 8.12 0.76 -9.60
C THR A 167 6.73 0.31 -10.02
N LEU A 168 5.97 -0.35 -9.13
CA LEU A 168 4.59 -0.75 -9.39
C LEU A 168 3.74 0.47 -9.74
N ARG A 169 3.74 1.50 -8.91
CA ARG A 169 2.98 2.74 -9.10
C ARG A 169 3.28 3.40 -10.45
N THR A 170 4.54 3.42 -10.87
CA THR A 170 4.90 3.91 -12.21
C THR A 170 4.36 3.01 -13.31
N ALA A 171 4.52 1.69 -13.18
CA ALA A 171 4.06 0.70 -14.17
C ALA A 171 2.54 0.72 -14.40
N LEU A 172 1.75 1.11 -13.39
CA LEU A 172 0.30 1.28 -13.52
C LEU A 172 -0.11 2.36 -14.54
N GLY A 173 0.76 3.33 -14.84
CA GLY A 173 0.48 4.38 -15.83
C GLY A 173 -0.86 5.10 -15.61
N LYS A 174 -1.63 5.30 -16.70
CA LYS A 174 -3.02 5.81 -16.70
C LYS A 174 -4.03 4.71 -17.06
N GLU A 175 -3.64 3.45 -16.92
CA GLU A 175 -4.43 2.30 -17.36
C GLU A 175 -5.72 2.14 -16.53
N LYS A 176 -6.80 1.76 -17.20
CA LYS A 176 -8.08 1.39 -16.58
C LYS A 176 -8.18 -0.13 -16.48
N ASN A 177 -9.11 -0.63 -15.67
CA ASN A 177 -9.36 -2.06 -15.50
C ASN A 177 -8.10 -2.82 -15.06
N VAL A 178 -7.45 -2.26 -14.03
CA VAL A 178 -6.22 -2.80 -13.45
C VAL A 178 -6.55 -3.61 -12.21
N ILE A 179 -6.03 -4.82 -12.18
CA ILE A 179 -6.02 -5.72 -11.03
C ILE A 179 -4.59 -5.82 -10.53
N ILE A 180 -4.35 -5.49 -9.26
CA ILE A 180 -3.03 -5.65 -8.63
C ILE A 180 -3.17 -6.74 -7.57
N LEU A 181 -2.38 -7.80 -7.67
CA LEU A 181 -2.49 -8.93 -6.76
C LEU A 181 -1.14 -9.60 -6.45
N GLY A 182 -1.14 -10.41 -5.40
CA GLY A 182 -0.03 -11.24 -4.98
C GLY A 182 0.41 -11.00 -3.54
N ASP A 183 1.58 -11.54 -3.20
CA ASP A 183 2.18 -11.43 -1.86
C ASP A 183 2.94 -10.10 -1.72
N PHE A 184 2.37 -9.15 -0.99
CA PHE A 184 3.00 -7.86 -0.76
C PHE A 184 3.89 -7.83 0.49
N ASN A 185 3.92 -8.92 1.27
CA ASN A 185 4.64 -8.99 2.53
C ASN A 185 4.33 -7.78 3.44
N SER A 186 3.09 -7.27 3.37
CA SER A 186 2.65 -6.02 3.99
C SER A 186 1.26 -6.22 4.59
N PRO A 187 1.00 -5.80 5.83
CA PRO A 187 -0.29 -6.08 6.46
C PRO A 187 -1.42 -5.26 5.82
N PHE A 188 -2.65 -5.79 5.88
CA PHE A 188 -3.85 -4.98 5.68
C PHE A 188 -3.99 -3.86 6.72
N GLY A 189 -4.53 -2.71 6.27
CA GLY A 189 -4.86 -1.55 7.11
C GLY A 189 -3.77 -0.48 7.15
N GLN A 190 -3.75 0.32 8.22
CA GLN A 190 -2.98 1.58 8.29
C GLN A 190 -1.46 1.43 8.09
N LYS A 191 -0.91 0.24 8.33
CA LYS A 191 0.54 -0.04 8.18
C LYS A 191 0.91 -0.61 6.81
N SER A 192 -0.05 -0.78 5.90
CA SER A 192 0.19 -1.32 4.57
C SER A 192 1.07 -0.38 3.74
N ILE A 193 2.01 -0.96 2.99
CA ILE A 193 2.77 -0.25 1.95
C ILE A 193 1.86 0.15 0.78
N LEU A 194 0.73 -0.53 0.62
CA LEU A 194 -0.23 -0.31 -0.47
C LEU A 194 -1.09 0.94 -0.27
N ASN A 195 -1.03 1.56 0.92
CA ASN A 195 -1.84 2.73 1.24
C ASN A 195 -1.58 3.92 0.31
N ASP A 196 -0.39 4.02 -0.27
CA ASP A 196 -0.08 5.07 -1.23
C ASP A 196 -0.85 4.84 -2.54
N ILE A 197 -0.82 3.62 -3.11
CA ILE A 197 -1.63 3.28 -4.30
C ILE A 197 -3.12 3.44 -4.02
N ILE A 198 -3.60 2.91 -2.88
CA ILE A 198 -5.01 2.99 -2.48
C ILE A 198 -5.46 4.45 -2.36
N ALA A 199 -4.72 5.29 -1.65
CA ALA A 199 -5.14 6.67 -1.39
C ALA A 199 -4.97 7.58 -2.61
N THR A 200 -3.92 7.38 -3.42
CA THR A 200 -3.61 8.29 -4.54
C THR A 200 -4.33 7.93 -5.84
N ARG A 201 -4.66 6.65 -6.04
CA ARG A 201 -5.31 6.14 -7.26
C ARG A 201 -6.69 5.55 -7.00
N ASN A 202 -7.18 5.65 -5.76
CA ASN A 202 -8.49 5.18 -5.33
C ASN A 202 -8.72 3.68 -5.56
N PHE A 203 -7.67 2.88 -5.51
CA PHE A 203 -7.80 1.43 -5.61
C PHE A 203 -8.55 0.87 -4.41
N TYR A 204 -9.36 -0.15 -4.66
CA TYR A 204 -10.14 -0.83 -3.64
C TYR A 204 -9.48 -2.14 -3.24
N ASP A 205 -9.07 -2.26 -1.97
CA ASP A 205 -8.56 -3.51 -1.39
C ASP A 205 -9.73 -4.41 -1.01
N LEU A 206 -9.83 -5.59 -1.65
CA LEU A 206 -10.94 -6.52 -1.48
C LEU A 206 -11.06 -7.09 -0.05
N TYR A 207 -10.03 -7.01 0.80
CA TYR A 207 -10.19 -7.36 2.23
C TYR A 207 -11.25 -6.53 2.95
N LYS A 208 -11.61 -5.37 2.43
CA LYS A 208 -12.72 -4.56 2.97
C LYS A 208 -14.06 -5.30 2.94
N GLU A 209 -14.21 -6.32 2.08
CA GLU A 209 -15.43 -7.13 1.99
C GLU A 209 -15.55 -8.20 3.08
N LEU A 210 -14.43 -8.56 3.70
CA LEU A 210 -14.40 -9.59 4.73
C LEU A 210 -14.49 -8.97 6.12
N GLU A 211 -15.09 -9.71 7.04
CA GLU A 211 -15.06 -9.38 8.46
C GLU A 211 -13.62 -9.51 9.02
N PRO A 212 -13.22 -8.73 10.04
CA PRO A 212 -11.85 -8.72 10.55
C PRO A 212 -11.28 -10.10 10.91
N LYS A 213 -12.11 -11.02 11.41
CA LYS A 213 -11.71 -12.39 11.77
C LYS A 213 -11.30 -13.26 10.57
N ASP A 214 -11.79 -12.92 9.38
CA ASP A 214 -11.57 -13.68 8.14
C ASP A 214 -10.43 -13.10 7.29
N ARG A 215 -9.95 -11.89 7.64
CA ARG A 215 -8.85 -11.16 6.98
C ARG A 215 -7.48 -11.74 7.31
N TYR A 216 -7.19 -12.92 6.77
CA TYR A 216 -5.84 -13.45 6.74
C TYR A 216 -5.67 -14.40 5.56
N SER A 217 -4.56 -14.22 4.85
CA SER A 217 -4.07 -15.09 3.78
C SER A 217 -2.83 -15.88 4.19
N HIS A 218 -2.19 -15.54 5.30
CA HIS A 218 -0.97 -16.20 5.77
C HIS A 218 -1.12 -16.66 7.22
N ALA A 219 -0.79 -17.91 7.51
CA ALA A 219 -0.88 -18.48 8.85
C ALA A 219 0.31 -19.39 9.17
N VAL A 220 1.21 -18.91 10.01
CA VAL A 220 2.42 -19.64 10.42
C VAL A 220 2.80 -19.32 11.86
N HIS A 221 3.37 -20.28 12.59
CA HIS A 221 3.87 -20.11 13.96
C HIS A 221 2.85 -19.44 14.92
N GLY A 222 1.59 -19.85 14.84
CA GLY A 222 0.52 -19.33 15.70
C GLY A 222 0.05 -17.91 15.34
N LYS A 223 0.52 -17.31 14.24
CA LYS A 223 0.17 -15.95 13.81
C LYS A 223 -0.56 -15.98 12.48
N LYS A 224 -1.63 -15.19 12.37
CA LYS A 224 -2.42 -14.99 11.15
C LYS A 224 -2.26 -13.56 10.65
N ARG A 225 -2.04 -13.38 9.35
CA ARG A 225 -1.79 -12.08 8.71
C ARG A 225 -2.44 -12.02 7.33
N ALA A 226 -2.94 -10.84 6.95
CA ALA A 226 -3.32 -10.52 5.59
C ALA A 226 -2.12 -9.83 4.92
N ILE A 227 -1.31 -10.59 4.18
CA ILE A 227 -0.12 -10.08 3.48
C ILE A 227 -0.15 -10.29 1.97
N ASP A 228 -1.02 -11.17 1.50
CA ASP A 228 -1.42 -11.28 0.11
C ASP A 228 -2.64 -10.40 -0.10
N HIS A 229 -2.70 -9.62 -1.18
CA HIS A 229 -3.79 -8.67 -1.42
C HIS A 229 -4.34 -8.78 -2.84
N VAL A 230 -5.56 -8.29 -3.02
CA VAL A 230 -6.15 -7.97 -4.32
C VAL A 230 -6.66 -6.52 -4.28
N LEU A 231 -6.07 -5.66 -5.10
CA LEU A 231 -6.53 -4.29 -5.30
C LEU A 231 -7.16 -4.15 -6.68
N LEU A 232 -8.35 -3.57 -6.73
CA LEU A 232 -9.06 -3.29 -7.97
C LEU A 232 -9.06 -1.79 -8.27
N SER A 233 -8.77 -1.41 -9.51
CA SER A 233 -8.89 -0.02 -9.94
C SER A 233 -10.36 0.46 -9.88
N PRO A 234 -10.61 1.78 -9.73
CA PRO A 234 -11.96 2.33 -9.60
C PRO A 234 -12.94 1.91 -10.69
N SER A 235 -12.48 1.65 -11.92
CA SER A 235 -13.35 1.30 -13.04
C SER A 235 -14.11 -0.01 -12.84
N PHE A 236 -13.60 -0.95 -12.02
CA PHE A 236 -14.36 -2.15 -11.66
C PHE A 236 -15.53 -1.87 -10.70
N MET A 237 -15.46 -0.74 -9.98
CA MET A 237 -16.42 -0.38 -8.93
C MET A 237 -17.44 0.64 -9.44
N GLU A 238 -17.03 1.54 -10.34
CA GLU A 238 -17.88 2.61 -10.84
C GLU A 238 -17.52 3.06 -12.27
N ASN A 239 -18.55 3.22 -13.11
CA ASN A 239 -18.48 3.82 -14.45
C ASN A 239 -17.40 3.22 -15.39
N GLY A 240 -16.99 1.97 -15.17
CA GLY A 240 -16.19 1.16 -16.10
C GLY A 240 -17.03 0.17 -16.90
N ASP A 241 -16.43 -0.30 -17.98
CA ASP A 241 -16.97 -1.29 -18.92
C ASP A 241 -16.89 -2.73 -18.41
N LEU A 242 -16.05 -2.98 -17.40
CA LEU A 242 -16.00 -4.20 -16.60
C LEU A 242 -16.44 -3.91 -15.17
N SER A 243 -16.90 -4.94 -14.47
CA SER A 243 -17.34 -4.83 -13.08
C SER A 243 -16.71 -5.87 -12.18
N TYR A 244 -16.62 -5.54 -10.90
CA TYR A 244 -16.37 -6.52 -9.85
C TYR A 244 -17.68 -7.22 -9.45
N VAL A 245 -17.68 -8.55 -9.34
CA VAL A 245 -18.84 -9.31 -8.87
C VAL A 245 -18.88 -9.26 -7.34
N SER A 246 -19.76 -8.45 -6.78
CA SER A 246 -19.86 -8.22 -5.34
C SER A 246 -20.06 -9.51 -4.53
N GLY A 247 -19.32 -9.67 -3.44
CA GLY A 247 -19.41 -10.86 -2.57
C GLY A 247 -18.71 -12.09 -3.14
N SER A 248 -17.99 -11.97 -4.25
CA SER A 248 -17.20 -13.07 -4.82
C SER A 248 -15.83 -13.24 -4.17
N PHE A 249 -15.37 -12.27 -3.37
CA PHE A 249 -14.05 -12.31 -2.76
C PHE A 249 -14.03 -13.27 -1.57
N GLU A 250 -13.09 -14.20 -1.60
CA GLU A 250 -12.86 -15.16 -0.52
C GLU A 250 -11.37 -15.44 -0.31
N VAL A 251 -11.03 -15.79 0.94
CA VAL A 251 -9.77 -16.49 1.21
C VAL A 251 -10.04 -17.99 1.17
N PHE A 252 -9.56 -18.65 0.11
CA PHE A 252 -9.82 -20.07 -0.15
C PHE A 252 -9.02 -20.96 0.80
N LYS A 253 -9.73 -21.62 1.72
CA LYS A 253 -9.18 -22.49 2.79
C LYS A 253 -9.80 -23.88 2.70
N PRO A 254 -9.37 -24.73 1.75
CA PRO A 254 -9.99 -26.04 1.56
C PRO A 254 -9.71 -26.95 2.77
N SER A 255 -10.73 -27.69 3.20
CA SER A 255 -10.66 -28.53 4.42
C SER A 255 -9.59 -29.62 4.37
N PHE A 256 -9.15 -30.05 3.18
CA PHE A 256 -8.04 -31.00 3.04
C PHE A 256 -6.66 -30.38 3.30
N ALA A 257 -6.51 -29.06 3.14
CA ALA A 257 -5.23 -28.36 3.33
C ALA A 257 -5.14 -27.63 4.68
N VAL A 258 -6.28 -27.32 5.30
CA VAL A 258 -6.35 -26.46 6.50
C VAL A 258 -6.94 -27.20 7.69
N ASP A 259 -6.31 -27.07 8.86
CA ASP A 259 -6.79 -27.64 10.12
C ASP A 259 -7.90 -26.80 10.76
N GLU A 260 -8.49 -27.30 11.86
CA GLU A 260 -9.58 -26.62 12.59
C GLU A 260 -9.15 -25.27 13.20
N LYS A 261 -7.84 -25.07 13.39
CA LYS A 261 -7.26 -23.83 13.92
C LYS A 261 -6.96 -22.83 12.82
N GLY A 262 -7.10 -23.20 11.55
CA GLY A 262 -6.85 -22.35 10.39
C GLY A 262 -5.38 -22.28 9.97
N PHE A 263 -4.61 -23.34 10.20
CA PHE A 263 -3.22 -23.51 9.77
C PHE A 263 -3.11 -24.63 8.73
N ALA A 264 -2.04 -24.63 7.93
CA ALA A 264 -1.77 -25.70 6.99
C ALA A 264 -1.60 -27.05 7.73
N LYS A 265 -2.22 -28.11 7.21
CA LYS A 265 -2.19 -29.46 7.82
C LYS A 265 -0.83 -30.16 7.74
N SER A 266 0.06 -29.70 6.86
CA SER A 266 1.41 -30.22 6.68
C SER A 266 2.28 -29.17 5.99
N ASP A 267 3.60 -29.24 6.15
CA ASP A 267 4.59 -28.36 5.48
C ASP A 267 4.61 -28.49 3.95
N LEU A 268 3.90 -29.49 3.41
CA LEU A 268 3.74 -29.69 1.98
C LEU A 268 2.53 -28.93 1.40
N TYR A 269 1.66 -28.36 2.24
CA TYR A 269 0.72 -27.32 1.83
C TYR A 269 1.32 -25.94 2.15
N SER A 270 0.94 -24.92 1.39
CA SER A 270 1.40 -23.56 1.63
C SER A 270 0.89 -23.04 2.98
N ASP A 271 1.72 -22.27 3.69
CA ASP A 271 1.30 -21.44 4.82
C ASP A 271 0.57 -20.16 4.37
N HIS A 272 0.48 -19.93 3.06
CA HIS A 272 -0.43 -18.98 2.42
C HIS A 272 -1.71 -19.66 1.94
N PHE A 273 -2.78 -18.88 1.83
CA PHE A 273 -4.09 -19.26 1.32
C PHE A 273 -4.40 -18.39 0.11
N ALA A 274 -4.93 -19.02 -0.93
CA ALA A 274 -5.27 -18.33 -2.16
C ALA A 274 -6.39 -17.31 -1.93
N LEU A 275 -6.28 -16.16 -2.58
CA LEU A 275 -7.35 -15.17 -2.66
C LEU A 275 -8.07 -15.36 -3.98
N LYS A 276 -9.40 -15.55 -3.95
CA LYS A 276 -10.23 -15.77 -5.14
C LYS A 276 -11.31 -14.71 -5.22
N PHE A 277 -11.63 -14.29 -6.43
CA PHE A 277 -12.68 -13.32 -6.73
C PHE A 277 -13.15 -13.45 -8.18
N LYS A 278 -14.17 -12.69 -8.56
CA LYS A 278 -14.67 -12.64 -9.92
C LYS A 278 -14.83 -11.20 -10.43
N ILE A 279 -14.60 -11.03 -11.73
CA ILE A 279 -15.02 -9.86 -12.49
C ILE A 279 -16.08 -10.29 -13.50
N SER A 280 -16.85 -9.33 -14.02
CA SER A 280 -17.87 -9.56 -15.04
C SER A 280 -17.66 -8.60 -16.19
N THR A 281 -18.02 -9.06 -17.39
CA THR A 281 -18.11 -8.19 -18.57
C THR A 281 -19.31 -7.26 -18.54
N ASP A 282 -20.21 -7.36 -17.57
CA ASP A 282 -21.21 -6.33 -17.35
C ASP A 282 -20.54 -5.04 -16.87
N PRO A 283 -20.99 -3.88 -17.36
CA PRO A 283 -20.47 -2.60 -16.90
C PRO A 283 -20.74 -2.41 -15.42
N SER A 284 -19.78 -1.84 -14.71
CA SER A 284 -19.95 -1.51 -13.30
C SER A 284 -21.13 -0.55 -13.08
N PRO A 285 -21.82 -0.64 -11.93
CA PRO A 285 -22.98 0.20 -11.66
C PRO A 285 -22.65 1.68 -11.83
N VAL A 286 -23.45 2.38 -12.63
CA VAL A 286 -23.44 3.85 -12.65
C VAL A 286 -23.93 4.32 -11.29
N LYS A 287 -23.26 5.31 -10.68
CA LYS A 287 -23.72 5.97 -9.45
C LYS A 287 -25.14 6.54 -9.64
N LYS A 288 -26.17 5.73 -9.40
CA LYS A 288 -27.54 6.16 -9.06
C LYS A 288 -27.65 5.99 -7.55
N GLY A 289 -27.98 7.07 -6.84
CA GLY A 289 -27.78 7.29 -5.39
C GLY A 289 -28.30 6.25 -4.37
N PHE A 290 -28.81 5.10 -4.80
CA PHE A 290 -29.40 4.06 -3.95
C PHE A 290 -28.36 3.08 -3.36
N VAL A 291 -27.29 2.74 -4.09
CA VAL A 291 -26.24 1.81 -3.62
C VAL A 291 -25.35 2.45 -2.53
N SER A 292 -25.48 3.76 -2.30
CA SER A 292 -24.71 4.47 -1.28
C SER A 292 -24.91 3.93 0.14
N LYS A 293 -26.01 3.24 0.47
CA LYS A 293 -26.22 2.73 1.84
C LYS A 293 -25.32 1.54 2.22
N ILE A 294 -24.89 0.73 1.27
CA ILE A 294 -24.01 -0.43 1.55
C ILE A 294 -22.55 0.01 1.67
N PHE A 295 -22.14 0.99 0.86
CA PHE A 295 -20.78 1.53 0.87
C PHE A 295 -20.55 2.69 1.87
N LYS A 296 -21.59 3.17 2.57
CA LYS A 296 -21.50 4.33 3.47
C LYS A 296 -20.97 4.06 4.88
N LYS A 297 -20.70 2.82 5.28
CA LYS A 297 -20.29 2.58 6.67
C LYS A 297 -18.87 3.09 7.01
N ASP A 298 -18.07 3.43 5.99
CA ASP A 298 -16.75 4.04 6.15
C ASP A 298 -16.58 5.37 5.37
N GLU A 299 -17.66 5.97 4.86
CA GLU A 299 -17.59 7.29 4.23
C GLU A 299 -17.78 8.40 5.26
N ASN A 300 -16.68 8.89 5.81
CA ASN A 300 -16.60 10.32 6.14
C ASN A 300 -15.40 10.96 5.46
N LYS A 301 -15.74 11.71 4.40
CA LYS A 301 -14.98 12.72 3.67
C LYS A 301 -13.69 12.27 2.96
N ALA A 302 -13.86 11.58 1.83
CA ALA A 302 -12.92 11.68 0.72
C ALA A 302 -13.65 11.35 -0.59
N ASN A 303 -14.29 12.34 -1.23
CA ASN A 303 -14.54 12.26 -2.66
C ASN A 303 -14.94 13.62 -3.25
N LYS A 304 -14.03 14.25 -4.01
CA LYS A 304 -14.39 15.09 -5.15
C LYS A 304 -13.33 14.99 -6.26
N LYS A 305 -13.68 14.17 -7.27
CA LYS A 305 -13.34 14.13 -8.71
C LYS A 305 -11.92 14.47 -9.21
N THR A 306 -11.45 13.55 -10.06
CA THR A 306 -10.21 13.46 -10.84
C THR A 306 -10.26 14.24 -12.17
N SER A 307 -9.26 15.10 -12.38
CA SER A 307 -8.71 15.51 -13.68
C SER A 307 -7.48 16.36 -13.33
N GLU A 308 -6.27 15.98 -13.76
CA GLU A 308 -5.00 16.72 -13.52
C GLU A 308 -5.05 17.67 -12.31
N GLN A 309 -5.06 17.14 -11.09
CA GLN A 309 -5.14 18.01 -9.92
C GLN A 309 -3.78 18.67 -9.72
N SER A 310 -3.64 19.88 -10.29
CA SER A 310 -2.97 20.97 -9.59
C SER A 310 -3.61 21.03 -8.21
N TYR A 311 -2.96 20.39 -7.24
CA TYR A 311 -3.33 20.51 -5.85
C TYR A 311 -3.22 21.98 -5.49
N LYS A 312 -4.24 22.52 -4.81
CA LYS A 312 -4.19 23.91 -4.36
C LYS A 312 -2.97 24.09 -3.47
N THR A 313 -2.28 25.19 -3.69
CA THR A 313 -1.20 25.61 -2.80
C THR A 313 -1.80 26.25 -1.56
N ALA A 314 -1.17 26.02 -0.42
CA ALA A 314 -1.55 26.62 0.85
C ALA A 314 -0.29 26.94 1.66
N ASP A 315 -0.40 27.89 2.58
CA ASP A 315 0.62 28.12 3.59
C ASP A 315 0.38 27.23 4.83
N VAL A 316 1.35 27.23 5.73
CA VAL A 316 1.24 26.51 7.01
C VAL A 316 0.16 27.14 7.90
N GLY A 317 -0.13 28.44 7.77
CA GLY A 317 -1.22 29.13 8.48
C GLY A 317 -2.58 28.46 8.24
N THR A 318 -2.94 28.38 6.96
CA THR A 318 -4.19 27.85 6.42
C THR A 318 -4.48 26.44 6.91
N LEU A 319 -3.45 25.60 7.07
CA LEU A 319 -3.65 24.23 7.57
C LEU A 319 -4.20 24.15 9.00
N PHE A 320 -3.95 25.16 9.84
CA PHE A 320 -4.51 25.19 11.19
C PHE A 320 -5.90 25.80 11.21
N ASP A 321 -6.17 26.77 10.33
CA ASP A 321 -7.48 27.42 10.24
C ASP A 321 -8.51 26.51 9.53
N HIS A 322 -8.04 25.75 8.53
CA HIS A 322 -8.82 24.87 7.67
C HIS A 322 -8.13 23.50 7.47
N PRO A 323 -8.00 22.67 8.53
CA PRO A 323 -7.35 21.36 8.44
C PRO A 323 -8.05 20.41 7.46
N GLU A 324 -9.33 20.63 7.16
CA GLU A 324 -10.10 19.91 6.15
C GLU A 324 -9.77 20.28 4.70
N ALA A 325 -8.95 21.32 4.47
CA ALA A 325 -8.57 21.75 3.13
C ALA A 325 -7.66 20.74 2.41
N VAL A 326 -7.07 19.79 3.14
CA VAL A 326 -6.23 18.73 2.56
C VAL A 326 -7.01 17.86 1.54
N PRO A 327 -6.37 17.45 0.43
CA PRO A 327 -4.95 17.58 0.12
C PRO A 327 -4.54 18.94 -0.46
N VAL A 328 -3.44 19.49 0.04
CA VAL A 328 -2.83 20.76 -0.44
C VAL A 328 -1.32 20.65 -0.53
N VAL A 329 -0.71 21.48 -1.37
CA VAL A 329 0.75 21.56 -1.49
C VAL A 329 1.25 22.77 -0.71
N ILE A 330 2.23 22.53 0.16
CA ILE A 330 3.06 23.60 0.71
C ILE A 330 4.32 23.65 -0.14
N GLU A 331 4.43 24.68 -0.97
CA GLU A 331 5.59 24.86 -1.84
C GLU A 331 6.74 25.52 -1.06
N LYS A 332 7.97 25.08 -1.33
CA LYS A 332 9.20 25.66 -0.77
C LYS A 332 9.16 25.82 0.75
N ALA A 333 8.73 24.78 1.46
CA ALA A 333 8.81 24.73 2.91
C ALA A 333 10.18 24.20 3.34
N VAL A 334 10.78 24.81 4.36
CA VAL A 334 12.12 24.42 4.83
C VAL A 334 11.99 23.50 6.05
N VAL A 335 12.72 22.40 6.06
CA VAL A 335 12.84 21.54 7.24
C VAL A 335 13.70 22.24 8.29
N ILE A 336 13.11 22.70 9.39
CA ILE A 336 13.81 23.54 10.39
C ILE A 336 14.21 22.79 11.66
N LEU A 337 13.60 21.64 11.93
CA LEU A 337 13.92 20.84 13.11
C LEU A 337 13.54 19.38 12.87
N LYS A 338 14.26 18.43 13.48
CA LYS A 338 13.90 17.01 13.42
C LYS A 338 14.13 16.28 14.74
N ASP A 339 13.34 15.25 15.01
CA ASP A 339 13.48 14.36 16.16
C ASP A 339 13.31 12.89 15.75
N LYS A 340 13.38 11.93 16.67
CA LYS A 340 13.26 10.49 16.31
C LYS A 340 11.90 10.06 15.71
N HIS A 341 10.89 10.93 15.67
CA HIS A 341 9.53 10.61 15.24
C HIS A 341 9.08 11.39 14.00
N GLY A 342 9.85 12.39 13.58
CA GLY A 342 9.48 13.24 12.45
C GLY A 342 10.28 14.53 12.41
N PHE A 343 9.73 15.52 11.72
CA PHE A 343 10.39 16.80 11.47
C PHE A 343 9.39 17.94 11.45
N ILE A 344 9.88 19.17 11.47
CA ILE A 344 9.09 20.39 11.33
C ILE A 344 9.45 21.02 10.01
N ILE A 345 8.43 21.29 9.21
CA ILE A 345 8.55 22.16 8.04
C ILE A 345 8.03 23.54 8.42
N SER A 346 8.68 24.57 7.93
CA SER A 346 8.30 25.96 8.18
C SER A 346 8.38 26.78 6.92
N LYS A 347 7.49 27.77 6.85
CA LYS A 347 7.49 28.84 5.85
C LYS A 347 6.93 30.10 6.50
N ASN A 348 7.57 31.25 6.27
CA ASN A 348 7.17 32.54 6.86
C ASN A 348 7.00 32.47 8.38
N HIS A 349 7.99 31.89 9.08
CA HIS A 349 8.01 31.69 10.53
C HIS A 349 6.92 30.77 11.12
N ARG A 350 6.10 30.12 10.28
CA ARG A 350 5.03 29.21 10.72
C ARG A 350 5.41 27.77 10.49
N GLY A 351 5.52 27.01 11.57
CA GLY A 351 5.93 25.61 11.54
C GLY A 351 4.77 24.64 11.73
N ILE A 352 4.89 23.46 11.12
CA ILE A 352 4.02 22.33 11.40
C ILE A 352 4.83 21.04 11.52
N TYR A 353 4.48 20.22 12.51
CA TYR A 353 5.11 18.93 12.71
C TYR A 353 4.58 17.91 11.69
N VAL A 354 5.50 17.22 11.05
CA VAL A 354 5.26 16.12 10.12
C VAL A 354 5.72 14.83 10.78
N TYR A 355 4.76 13.95 11.08
CA TYR A 355 5.05 12.63 11.62
C TYR A 355 5.64 11.74 10.52
N ASP A 356 6.92 11.41 10.66
CA ASP A 356 7.61 10.46 9.79
C ASP A 356 8.55 9.58 10.63
N PRO A 357 8.17 8.32 10.92
CA PRO A 357 9.03 7.37 11.62
C PRO A 357 10.34 7.05 10.90
N LYS A 358 10.45 7.35 9.60
CA LYS A 358 11.68 7.14 8.81
C LYS A 358 12.62 8.34 8.93
N ASN A 359 12.03 9.53 9.01
CA ASN A 359 12.67 10.82 9.17
C ASN A 359 13.92 11.01 8.30
N SER A 360 13.76 10.74 7.00
CA SER A 360 14.88 10.70 6.04
C SER A 360 15.32 12.06 5.52
N VAL A 361 14.60 13.13 5.84
CA VAL A 361 14.92 14.51 5.44
C VAL A 361 16.00 15.11 6.33
N THR A 362 16.72 16.11 5.82
CA THR A 362 17.76 16.85 6.52
C THR A 362 17.29 18.24 6.92
N VAL A 363 17.73 18.74 8.08
CA VAL A 363 17.48 20.14 8.46
C VAL A 363 18.15 21.06 7.43
N GLY A 364 17.39 22.04 6.95
CA GLY A 364 17.76 22.95 5.86
C GLY A 364 17.18 22.55 4.49
N GLU A 365 16.68 21.34 4.29
CA GLU A 365 16.08 20.96 2.99
C GLU A 365 14.82 21.79 2.67
N GLU A 366 14.77 22.37 1.47
CA GLU A 366 13.61 23.08 0.93
C GLU A 366 12.80 22.14 0.03
N LEU A 367 11.52 21.96 0.35
CA LEU A 367 10.67 20.91 -0.20
C LEU A 367 9.32 21.46 -0.66
N ASP A 368 8.80 20.93 -1.77
CA ASP A 368 7.37 21.00 -2.07
C ASP A 368 6.70 19.77 -1.47
N ILE A 369 5.79 19.98 -0.52
CA ILE A 369 5.18 18.90 0.25
C ILE A 369 3.67 18.88 0.01
N LEU A 370 3.18 17.77 -0.53
CA LEU A 370 1.77 17.46 -0.57
C LEU A 370 1.32 16.93 0.78
N VAL A 371 0.61 17.76 1.54
CA VAL A 371 -0.04 17.34 2.79
C VAL A 371 -1.32 16.60 2.44
N ARG A 372 -1.35 15.29 2.69
CA ARG A 372 -2.49 14.41 2.33
C ARG A 372 -3.48 14.23 3.46
N ARG A 373 -2.98 14.10 4.70
CA ARG A 373 -3.84 13.95 5.89
C ARG A 373 -3.22 14.60 7.11
N MET A 374 -4.08 15.18 7.93
CA MET A 374 -3.74 15.75 9.23
C MET A 374 -4.46 15.00 10.33
N LYS A 375 -3.92 15.06 11.54
CA LYS A 375 -4.58 14.52 12.74
C LYS A 375 -4.23 15.37 13.95
N ILE A 376 -5.02 15.23 15.00
CA ILE A 376 -4.69 15.78 16.32
C ILE A 376 -4.00 14.68 17.13
N TYR A 377 -2.80 14.95 17.62
CA TYR A 377 -2.05 14.08 18.54
C TYR A 377 -1.63 14.87 19.77
N LYS A 378 -2.06 14.43 20.95
CA LYS A 378 -1.81 15.12 22.24
C LYS A 378 -2.12 16.62 22.18
N ASP A 379 -3.32 16.94 21.67
CA ASP A 379 -3.85 18.28 21.48
C ASP A 379 -3.12 19.15 20.42
N ALA A 380 -2.11 18.62 19.73
CA ALA A 380 -1.41 19.31 18.65
C ALA A 380 -1.87 18.80 17.27
N LEU A 381 -2.14 19.72 16.36
CA LEU A 381 -2.37 19.41 14.95
C LEU A 381 -1.04 19.06 14.28
N GLU A 382 -0.98 17.91 13.61
CA GLU A 382 0.22 17.44 12.90
C GLU A 382 -0.14 16.79 11.56
N VAL A 383 0.80 16.84 10.62
CA VAL A 383 0.70 16.12 9.35
C VAL A 383 0.99 14.63 9.60
N SER A 384 0.03 13.79 9.25
CA SER A 384 0.09 12.33 9.44
C SER A 384 0.36 11.54 8.16
N SER A 385 0.23 12.18 7.01
CA SER A 385 0.52 11.62 5.69
C SER A 385 0.89 12.74 4.75
N TYR A 386 2.01 12.57 4.06
CA TYR A 386 2.54 13.54 3.11
C TYR A 386 3.27 12.83 1.97
N GLU A 387 3.53 13.57 0.89
CA GLU A 387 4.42 13.18 -0.19
C GLU A 387 5.34 14.37 -0.52
N ILE A 388 6.64 14.12 -0.70
CA ILE A 388 7.57 15.12 -1.22
C ILE A 388 7.38 15.12 -2.74
N ILE A 389 6.93 16.25 -3.27
CA ILE A 389 6.74 16.45 -4.72
C ILE A 389 8.09 16.80 -5.35
N ASN A 390 8.78 17.80 -4.80
CA ASN A 390 10.06 18.30 -5.29
C ASN A 390 11.01 18.63 -4.14
N GLU A 391 12.31 18.61 -4.45
CA GLU A 391 13.40 19.01 -3.56
C GLU A 391 14.16 20.15 -4.26
N HIS A 392 14.36 21.27 -3.56
CA HIS A 392 14.96 22.50 -4.10
C HIS A 392 16.37 22.77 -3.57
N GLY A 393 16.93 21.85 -2.78
CA GLY A 393 18.25 21.94 -2.16
C GLY A 393 18.20 22.37 -0.71
N THR A 394 19.31 22.94 -0.21
CA THR A 394 19.47 23.34 1.20
C THR A 394 19.40 24.86 1.34
N LYS A 395 18.67 25.34 2.36
CA LYS A 395 18.53 26.74 2.76
C LYS A 395 18.97 26.95 4.20
N ASP A 396 19.35 28.19 4.50
CA ASP A 396 19.48 28.64 5.88
C ASP A 396 18.11 28.64 6.57
N ILE A 397 18.05 28.19 7.82
CA ILE A 397 16.78 28.03 8.52
C ILE A 397 16.31 29.31 9.22
N SER A 398 17.18 30.32 9.38
CA SER A 398 16.94 31.47 10.27
C SER A 398 15.71 32.28 9.86
N GLU A 399 15.48 32.44 8.55
CA GLU A 399 14.30 33.13 8.00
C GLU A 399 12.98 32.42 8.31
N ASN A 400 13.03 31.18 8.79
CA ASN A 400 11.87 30.33 9.09
C ASN A 400 11.66 30.08 10.58
N LEU A 401 12.47 30.69 11.44
CA LEU A 401 12.37 30.62 12.90
C LEU A 401 11.69 31.89 13.46
N LEU A 402 10.99 31.77 14.59
CA LEU A 402 10.38 32.89 15.29
C LEU A 402 11.43 33.72 16.04
N ASP A 403 11.20 35.04 16.09
CA ASP A 403 11.85 35.92 17.05
C ASP A 403 11.11 35.91 18.40
N ALA A 404 11.83 36.17 19.50
CA ALA A 404 11.24 36.19 20.85
C ALA A 404 10.10 37.21 21.00
N SER A 405 10.09 38.29 20.21
CA SER A 405 9.00 39.27 20.19
C SER A 405 7.65 38.70 19.73
N GLN A 406 7.66 37.58 19.00
CA GLN A 406 6.45 36.92 18.48
C GLN A 406 5.84 35.92 19.46
N LEU A 407 6.23 35.96 20.75
CA LEU A 407 5.81 35.00 21.76
C LEU A 407 4.29 34.85 21.89
N SER A 408 3.54 35.95 21.76
CA SER A 408 2.08 35.96 21.87
C SER A 408 1.36 35.21 20.75
N GLU A 409 2.00 35.05 19.58
CA GLU A 409 1.42 34.43 18.39
C GLU A 409 1.87 32.97 18.18
N ALA A 410 2.81 32.52 19.02
CA ALA A 410 3.47 31.24 18.88
C ALA A 410 2.52 30.08 19.16
N ARG A 411 2.52 29.09 18.27
CA ARG A 411 1.69 27.88 18.37
C ARG A 411 2.53 26.61 18.23
N SER A 412 1.90 25.47 18.52
CA SER A 412 2.54 24.16 18.35
C SER A 412 3.08 23.98 16.93
N GLY A 413 4.35 23.60 16.82
CA GLY A 413 5.03 23.45 15.53
C GLY A 413 5.97 24.60 15.20
N ASP A 414 5.78 25.79 15.77
CA ASP A 414 6.71 26.89 15.59
C ASP A 414 8.00 26.65 16.42
N VAL A 415 9.10 27.29 16.01
CA VAL A 415 10.42 27.16 16.63
C VAL A 415 11.06 28.53 16.75
N PHE A 416 11.46 28.93 17.95
CA PHE A 416 12.22 30.18 18.16
C PHE A 416 13.68 30.00 17.76
N ALA A 417 14.25 30.98 17.06
CA ALA A 417 15.68 31.04 16.81
C ALA A 417 16.45 31.11 18.13
N LYS A 418 16.02 32.06 18.99
CA LYS A 418 16.52 32.24 20.33
C LYS A 418 15.43 32.85 21.21
N ILE A 419 15.29 32.35 22.43
CA ILE A 419 14.43 32.94 23.46
C ILE A 419 15.16 32.95 24.79
N SER A 420 15.22 34.12 25.42
CA SER A 420 15.98 34.33 26.66
C SER A 420 15.11 34.99 27.72
N GLY A 421 15.43 34.72 28.98
CA GLY A 421 14.73 35.30 30.11
C GLY A 421 15.03 34.60 31.42
N ARG A 422 14.34 35.03 32.47
CA ARG A 422 14.47 34.48 33.81
C ARG A 422 13.50 33.34 34.02
N LEU A 423 14.03 32.14 34.27
CA LEU A 423 13.27 30.95 34.61
C LEU A 423 12.90 30.98 36.09
N GLU A 424 11.60 30.98 36.39
CA GLU A 424 11.09 30.88 37.75
C GLU A 424 9.94 29.87 37.81
N ARG A 425 10.05 28.89 38.70
CA ARG A 425 8.99 27.86 38.92
C ARG A 425 8.56 27.17 37.61
N GLY A 426 9.50 27.00 36.67
CA GLY A 426 9.28 26.35 35.38
C GLY A 426 8.67 27.24 34.28
N TYR A 427 8.54 28.54 34.50
CA TYR A 427 8.14 29.53 33.48
C TYR A 427 9.32 30.44 33.13
N LEU A 428 9.60 30.60 31.85
CA LEU A 428 10.57 31.56 31.34
C LEU A 428 9.87 32.91 31.19
N HIS A 429 10.32 33.90 31.96
CA HIS A 429 9.85 35.28 31.91
C HIS A 429 10.73 36.08 30.95
N THR A 430 10.15 36.52 29.84
CA THR A 430 10.80 37.33 28.81
C THR A 430 10.20 38.74 28.78
N PRO A 431 10.83 39.71 28.09
CA PRO A 431 10.23 41.02 27.87
C PRO A 431 8.88 40.99 27.13
N TYR A 432 8.59 39.89 26.43
CA TYR A 432 7.43 39.73 25.54
C TYR A 432 6.34 38.82 26.14
N GLY A 433 6.51 38.35 27.37
CA GLY A 433 5.56 37.50 28.06
C GLY A 433 6.22 36.37 28.84
N LYS A 434 5.45 35.33 29.16
CA LYS A 434 5.98 34.14 29.82
C LYS A 434 5.52 32.87 29.13
N ILE A 435 6.38 31.87 29.10
CA ILE A 435 6.07 30.55 28.53
C ILE A 435 6.63 29.45 29.42
N ARG A 436 5.89 28.35 29.56
CA ARG A 436 6.35 27.21 30.34
C ARG A 436 7.53 26.54 29.61
N VAL A 437 8.52 26.08 30.37
CA VAL A 437 9.68 25.36 29.85
C VAL A 437 9.55 23.88 30.18
N TYR A 438 9.72 23.05 29.15
CA TYR A 438 9.90 21.62 29.29
C TYR A 438 11.35 21.27 28.96
N SER A 439 12.07 20.67 29.91
CA SER A 439 13.37 20.03 29.69
C SER A 439 13.34 18.61 30.23
N LYS A 440 14.12 17.70 29.62
CA LYS A 440 14.32 16.34 30.13
C LYS A 440 15.03 16.36 31.49
N LYS A 441 15.87 17.37 31.74
CA LYS A 441 16.56 17.57 33.02
C LYS A 441 15.85 18.66 33.81
N LYS A 442 15.85 18.55 35.15
CA LYS A 442 15.31 19.59 36.01
C LYS A 442 16.21 20.83 35.93
N LEU A 443 15.68 21.93 35.40
CA LEU A 443 16.32 23.24 35.42
C LEU A 443 16.09 23.90 36.79
N LYS A 444 17.08 24.67 37.24
CA LYS A 444 16.96 25.51 38.46
C LYS A 444 16.41 26.88 38.05
N ASP A 445 15.93 27.65 39.01
CA ASP A 445 15.56 29.04 38.74
C ASP A 445 16.84 29.85 38.41
N GLY A 446 16.75 30.78 37.45
CA GLY A 446 17.91 31.56 36.98
C GLY A 446 17.73 32.14 35.58
N GLU A 447 18.78 32.79 35.05
CA GLU A 447 18.78 33.33 33.67
C GLU A 447 19.10 32.22 32.66
N TYR A 448 18.28 32.11 31.62
CA TYR A 448 18.43 31.12 30.56
C TYR A 448 18.30 31.75 29.18
N SER A 449 19.00 31.13 28.23
CA SER A 449 18.85 31.39 26.80
C SER A 449 18.77 30.05 26.08
N PHE A 450 17.72 29.87 25.29
CA PHE A 450 17.49 28.65 24.52
C PHE A 450 17.48 28.97 23.03
N GLU A 451 18.21 28.18 22.26
CA GLU A 451 18.24 28.25 20.80
C GLU A 451 17.42 27.11 20.21
N ASN A 452 16.82 27.33 19.04
CA ASN A 452 15.98 26.34 18.34
C ASN A 452 14.86 25.76 19.23
N ALA A 453 14.24 26.62 20.05
CA ALA A 453 13.28 26.21 21.06
C ALA A 453 11.90 25.94 20.42
N ARG A 454 11.54 24.65 20.30
CA ARG A 454 10.26 24.21 19.70
C ARG A 454 9.09 24.48 20.63
N VAL A 455 8.03 25.08 20.10
CA VAL A 455 6.74 25.19 20.80
C VAL A 455 5.93 23.90 20.62
N LYS A 456 5.40 23.38 21.73
CA LYS A 456 4.50 22.21 21.77
C LYS A 456 3.35 22.43 22.74
N ILE A 457 2.25 21.71 22.53
CA ILE A 457 1.14 21.68 23.49
C ILE A 457 1.36 20.58 24.54
N TYR A 458 1.07 20.89 25.79
CA TYR A 458 0.97 19.92 26.88
C TYR A 458 -0.08 20.37 27.89
N LYS A 459 -1.00 19.47 28.26
CA LYS A 459 -2.14 19.78 29.13
C LYS A 459 -2.88 21.06 28.68
N ARG A 460 -3.13 21.16 27.37
CA ARG A 460 -3.85 22.29 26.72
C ARG A 460 -3.17 23.67 26.82
N ALA A 461 -1.87 23.73 27.11
CA ALA A 461 -1.10 24.99 27.09
C ALA A 461 0.17 24.86 26.25
N ASN A 462 0.56 25.96 25.58
CA ASN A 462 1.83 26.05 24.86
C ASN A 462 3.00 26.09 25.85
N GLN A 463 4.05 25.35 25.53
CA GLN A 463 5.31 25.35 26.25
C GLN A 463 6.46 25.18 25.26
N ILE A 464 7.64 25.71 25.58
CA ILE A 464 8.85 25.43 24.80
C ILE A 464 9.47 24.12 25.27
N ALA A 465 9.85 23.27 24.32
CA ALA A 465 10.67 22.09 24.54
C ALA A 465 12.12 22.47 24.27
N VAL A 466 12.95 22.35 25.31
CA VAL A 466 14.38 22.64 25.25
C VAL A 466 15.12 21.35 25.55
N GLU A 467 16.17 21.07 24.79
CA GLU A 467 17.00 19.88 24.96
C GLU A 467 18.10 20.05 25.99
#